data_AF-A0A3E4S7P2-F1
#
_entry.id   AF-A0A3E4S7P2-F1
#
_cell.length_a   1.000
_cell.length_b   1.000
_cell.length_c   1.000
_cell.angle_alpha   90.00
_cell.angle_beta   90.00
_cell.angle_gamma   90.00
#
_symmetry.space_group_name_H-M   'P 1'
#
loop_
_entity.id
_entity.type
_entity.pdbx_description
1 polymer ?
#
loop_
_entity_poly.entity_id
_entity_poly.type
_entity_poly.pdbx_seq_one_letter_code
_entity_poly.pdbx_strand_id
1 'polypeptide(L)'
;MRDYAKNEWRNLKKTGKAWKVERFIALIGVACPSQKNIFPARAAETIKPIIDGGSDARLWDDDDSQHRHSTVYIQLPTPAPANHYRLSVLIIPVPESMPKYQITSRLASNIDQHWRNNPNPPAWHDGYSVSFTIPDKQWITSNYTDSDLIARQNGERKSATWGRGGSFGIRERVRAQLIELAFQQWKRQAYRPYERFAIIAGIAYPYGVKTADPDNAAETVNTILHSGTRIGAWPDVNSQHCRGVAFVRLPNLMTGNHMVRLFVFPVPENFQMAQSIAESSIDAWGEHDRRMR
;
A
#
# COMPACT_ATOMS: atom_id res chain seq x y z
N MET A 1 -18.90 -7.17 8.75
CA MET A 1 -18.01 -7.43 7.59
C MET A 1 -16.92 -8.45 7.91
N ARG A 2 -16.09 -8.24 8.95
CA ARG A 2 -15.04 -9.19 9.36
C ARG A 2 -15.53 -10.63 9.56
N ASP A 3 -16.65 -10.83 10.27
CA ASP A 3 -17.23 -12.18 10.45
C ASP A 3 -17.65 -12.85 9.15
N TYR A 4 -18.19 -12.06 8.21
CA TYR A 4 -18.53 -12.56 6.88
C TYR A 4 -17.28 -13.00 6.13
N ALA A 5 -16.24 -12.16 6.09
CA ALA A 5 -14.96 -12.50 5.46
C ALA A 5 -14.32 -13.75 6.08
N LYS A 6 -14.30 -13.87 7.40
CA LYS A 6 -13.83 -15.06 8.12
C LYS A 6 -14.54 -16.33 7.68
N ASN A 7 -15.86 -16.28 7.52
CA ASN A 7 -16.63 -17.44 7.07
C ASN A 7 -16.33 -17.81 5.61
N GLU A 8 -16.16 -16.81 4.73
CA GLU A 8 -15.72 -17.04 3.36
C GLU A 8 -14.32 -17.66 3.30
N TRP A 9 -13.36 -17.17 4.09
CA TRP A 9 -12.03 -17.77 4.20
C TRP A 9 -12.07 -19.21 4.69
N ARG A 10 -12.90 -19.51 5.70
CA ARG A 10 -13.12 -20.89 6.17
C ARG A 10 -13.69 -21.78 5.08
N ASN A 11 -14.60 -21.26 4.25
CA ASN A 11 -15.16 -22.00 3.13
C ASN A 11 -14.11 -22.28 2.04
N LEU A 12 -13.31 -21.29 1.68
CA LEU A 12 -12.19 -21.45 0.75
C LEU A 12 -11.16 -22.46 1.25
N LYS A 13 -10.87 -22.45 2.56
CA LYS A 13 -10.00 -23.43 3.21
C LYS A 13 -10.57 -24.86 3.14
N LYS A 14 -11.86 -25.02 3.47
CA LYS A 14 -12.56 -26.33 3.39
C LYS A 14 -12.61 -26.89 1.98
N THR A 15 -12.72 -26.03 0.97
CA THR A 15 -12.80 -26.42 -0.45
C THR A 15 -11.43 -26.53 -1.12
N GLY A 16 -10.33 -26.40 -0.37
CA GLY A 16 -8.97 -26.52 -0.90
C GLY A 16 -8.50 -25.35 -1.77
N LYS A 17 -9.26 -24.24 -1.78
CA LYS A 17 -8.94 -23.03 -2.56
C LYS A 17 -8.07 -22.02 -1.80
N ALA A 18 -7.90 -22.22 -0.50
CA ALA A 18 -6.99 -21.44 0.34
C ALA A 18 -6.29 -22.38 1.33
N TRP A 19 -5.06 -22.07 1.70
CA TRP A 19 -4.25 -22.83 2.65
C TRP A 19 -3.45 -21.90 3.56
N LYS A 20 -2.85 -22.45 4.62
CA LYS A 20 -2.02 -21.66 5.53
C LYS A 20 -0.79 -21.13 4.77
N VAL A 21 -0.49 -19.85 4.93
CA VAL A 21 0.73 -19.19 4.46
C VAL A 21 1.41 -18.51 5.64
N GLU A 22 2.74 -18.55 5.67
CA GLU A 22 3.53 -17.92 6.74
C GLU A 22 3.84 -16.46 6.40
N ARG A 23 4.39 -16.21 5.20
CA ARG A 23 4.68 -14.87 4.69
C ARG A 23 4.03 -14.66 3.33
N PHE A 24 3.37 -13.52 3.12
CA PHE A 24 2.57 -13.29 1.92
C PHE A 24 2.52 -11.84 1.45
N ILE A 25 2.15 -11.67 0.17
CA ILE A 25 1.69 -10.42 -0.42
C ILE A 25 0.17 -10.50 -0.57
N ALA A 26 -0.54 -9.47 -0.12
CA ALA A 26 -1.95 -9.30 -0.42
C ALA A 26 -2.10 -8.43 -1.66
N LEU A 27 -2.44 -9.02 -2.81
CA LEU A 27 -2.76 -8.30 -4.03
C LEU A 27 -4.27 -8.03 -4.08
N ILE A 28 -4.62 -6.75 -4.11
CA ILE A 28 -5.98 -6.24 -4.04
C ILE A 28 -6.36 -5.63 -5.38
N GLY A 29 -7.32 -6.27 -6.05
CA GLY A 29 -7.99 -5.71 -7.22
C GLY A 29 -9.24 -4.95 -6.81
N VAL A 30 -9.40 -3.72 -7.29
CA VAL A 30 -10.58 -2.89 -7.04
C VAL A 30 -11.29 -2.59 -8.36
N ALA A 31 -12.58 -2.89 -8.46
CA ALA A 31 -13.45 -2.40 -9.52
C ALA A 31 -14.58 -1.56 -8.93
N CYS A 32 -14.87 -0.44 -9.56
CA CYS A 32 -15.97 0.45 -9.21
C CYS A 32 -17.12 0.31 -10.23
N PRO A 33 -18.36 0.65 -9.82
CA PRO A 33 -19.45 0.79 -10.76
C PRO A 33 -19.18 2.04 -11.62
N SER A 34 -19.43 1.92 -12.93
CA SER A 34 -19.45 3.00 -13.94
C SER A 34 -18.20 3.91 -14.13
N GLN A 35 -17.20 3.88 -13.25
CA GLN A 35 -15.99 4.69 -13.38
C GLN A 35 -14.85 3.92 -14.06
N LYS A 36 -14.17 4.57 -15.01
CA LYS A 36 -13.04 3.96 -15.73
C LYS A 36 -11.70 4.13 -15.03
N ASN A 37 -11.55 5.07 -14.08
CA ASN A 37 -10.26 5.31 -13.42
C ASN A 37 -10.46 5.78 -11.98
N ILE A 38 -10.27 4.87 -11.01
CA ILE A 38 -10.22 5.19 -9.58
C ILE A 38 -8.80 5.06 -9.05
N PHE A 39 -8.55 5.60 -7.86
CA PHE A 39 -7.33 5.33 -7.12
C PHE A 39 -7.51 4.12 -6.19
N PRO A 40 -6.95 2.94 -6.50
CA PRO A 40 -7.33 1.68 -5.84
C PRO A 40 -6.97 1.61 -4.35
N ALA A 41 -5.91 2.30 -3.92
CA ALA A 41 -5.48 2.32 -2.52
C ALA A 41 -6.48 2.99 -1.56
N ARG A 42 -7.52 3.67 -2.08
CA ARG A 42 -8.64 4.16 -1.28
C ARG A 42 -9.47 3.03 -0.66
N ALA A 43 -9.39 1.80 -1.19
CA ALA A 43 -10.09 0.65 -0.65
C ALA A 43 -9.44 0.07 0.63
N ALA A 44 -8.28 0.60 1.07
CA ALA A 44 -7.52 0.02 2.18
C ALA A 44 -8.33 -0.18 3.47
N GLU A 45 -9.14 0.82 3.85
CA GLU A 45 -9.99 0.73 5.04
C GLU A 45 -11.06 -0.37 4.93
N THR A 46 -11.62 -0.58 3.72
CA THR A 46 -12.59 -1.65 3.46
C THR A 46 -11.93 -3.03 3.44
N ILE A 47 -10.66 -3.12 3.02
CA ILE A 47 -9.92 -4.38 2.89
C ILE A 47 -9.44 -4.90 4.24
N LYS A 48 -9.08 -4.02 5.18
CA LYS A 48 -8.56 -4.42 6.49
C LYS A 48 -9.40 -5.52 7.18
N PRO A 49 -10.72 -5.36 7.41
CA PRO A 49 -11.54 -6.42 7.99
C PRO A 49 -11.62 -7.71 7.17
N ILE A 50 -11.34 -7.68 5.85
CA ILE A 50 -11.27 -8.88 5.02
C ILE A 50 -9.99 -9.66 5.29
N ILE A 51 -8.85 -8.98 5.41
CA ILE A 51 -7.58 -9.61 5.76
C ILE A 51 -7.59 -10.09 7.22
N ASP A 52 -8.09 -9.28 8.15
CA ASP A 52 -8.30 -9.69 9.54
C ASP A 52 -9.09 -11.01 9.65
N GLY A 53 -10.12 -11.18 8.80
CA GLY A 53 -10.92 -12.40 8.75
C GLY A 53 -10.11 -13.65 8.35
N GLY A 54 -9.02 -13.49 7.60
CA GLY A 54 -8.13 -14.58 7.23
C GLY A 54 -7.24 -15.01 8.40
N SER A 55 -6.78 -14.07 9.22
CA SER A 55 -6.13 -14.35 10.51
C SER A 55 -7.11 -15.11 11.43
N ASP A 56 -8.36 -14.64 11.53
CA ASP A 56 -9.41 -15.31 12.32
C ASP A 56 -9.77 -16.72 11.80
N ALA A 57 -9.50 -16.99 10.52
CA ALA A 57 -9.66 -18.28 9.86
C ALA A 57 -8.39 -19.17 9.92
N ARG A 58 -7.30 -18.67 10.53
CA ARG A 58 -6.00 -19.33 10.64
C ARG A 58 -5.43 -19.69 9.26
N LEU A 59 -5.49 -18.75 8.33
CA LEU A 59 -4.76 -18.81 7.05
C LEU A 59 -3.36 -18.20 7.17
N TRP A 60 -3.16 -17.31 8.12
CA TRP A 60 -1.86 -16.77 8.55
C TRP A 60 -1.97 -16.44 10.04
N ASP A 61 -0.84 -16.26 10.71
CA ASP A 61 -0.81 -16.10 12.17
C ASP A 61 -1.19 -14.66 12.59
N ASP A 62 -0.77 -13.65 11.82
CA ASP A 62 -1.22 -12.25 11.96
C ASP A 62 -1.19 -11.51 10.61
N ASP A 63 -1.81 -10.34 10.49
CA ASP A 63 -1.75 -9.49 9.29
C ASP A 63 -0.68 -8.38 9.36
N ASP A 64 0.21 -8.51 10.33
CA ASP A 64 1.29 -7.58 10.62
C ASP A 64 2.43 -7.63 9.59
N SER A 65 3.38 -6.71 9.70
CA SER A 65 4.53 -6.65 8.76
C SER A 65 5.51 -7.85 8.83
N GLN A 66 5.38 -8.73 9.82
CA GLN A 66 6.16 -9.98 9.90
C GLN A 66 5.55 -11.09 9.03
N HIS A 67 4.24 -11.07 8.81
CA HIS A 67 3.54 -12.09 8.01
C HIS A 67 3.09 -11.51 6.66
N ARG A 68 2.44 -10.34 6.67
CA ARG A 68 2.07 -9.58 5.47
C ARG A 68 3.24 -8.71 5.03
N HIS A 69 4.04 -9.22 4.08
CA HIS A 69 5.17 -8.50 3.52
C HIS A 69 4.73 -7.17 2.87
N SER A 70 3.65 -7.20 2.08
CA SER A 70 3.11 -6.01 1.41
C SER A 70 1.64 -6.17 1.06
N THR A 71 0.95 -5.03 0.97
CA THR A 71 -0.36 -4.94 0.33
C THR A 71 -0.22 -4.15 -0.97
N VAL A 72 -0.70 -4.70 -2.07
CA VAL A 72 -0.61 -4.09 -3.41
C VAL A 72 -2.01 -3.80 -3.91
N TYR A 73 -2.27 -2.57 -4.32
CA TYR A 73 -3.58 -2.16 -4.84
C TYR A 73 -3.49 -1.85 -6.33
N ILE A 74 -4.39 -2.46 -7.10
CA ILE A 74 -4.55 -2.26 -8.55
C ILE A 74 -6.01 -2.07 -8.91
N GLN A 75 -6.28 -1.41 -10.03
CA GLN A 75 -7.61 -1.41 -10.61
C GLN A 75 -7.83 -2.67 -11.44
N LEU A 76 -9.00 -3.29 -11.29
CA LEU A 76 -9.39 -4.42 -12.14
C LEU A 76 -9.81 -3.93 -13.54
N PRO A 77 -9.50 -4.69 -14.61
CA PRO A 77 -9.79 -4.29 -15.98
C PRO A 77 -11.29 -4.28 -16.28
N THR A 78 -12.06 -5.16 -15.63
CA THR A 78 -13.52 -5.22 -15.78
C THR A 78 -14.20 -4.41 -14.67
N PRO A 79 -15.04 -3.42 -15.02
CA PRO A 79 -15.86 -2.68 -14.06
C PRO A 79 -16.72 -3.60 -13.20
N ALA A 80 -17.11 -3.11 -12.03
CA ALA A 80 -18.08 -3.82 -11.20
C ALA A 80 -19.51 -3.61 -11.76
N PRO A 81 -20.45 -4.52 -11.47
CA PRO A 81 -21.87 -4.31 -11.77
C PRO A 81 -22.39 -2.99 -11.20
N ALA A 82 -23.45 -2.44 -11.80
CA ALA A 82 -24.07 -1.21 -11.32
C ALA A 82 -24.36 -1.28 -9.82
N ASN A 83 -24.10 -0.16 -9.11
CA ASN A 83 -24.28 0.00 -7.67
C ASN A 83 -23.43 -0.92 -6.77
N HIS A 84 -22.45 -1.63 -7.33
CA HIS A 84 -21.56 -2.51 -6.55
C HIS A 84 -20.11 -2.12 -6.75
N TYR A 85 -19.32 -2.19 -5.69
CA TYR A 85 -17.87 -2.31 -5.81
C TYR A 85 -17.50 -3.79 -5.79
N ARG A 86 -16.48 -4.17 -6.55
CA ARG A 86 -15.91 -5.51 -6.50
C ARG A 86 -14.48 -5.43 -6.00
N LEU A 87 -14.21 -6.18 -4.94
CA LEU A 87 -12.88 -6.38 -4.41
C LEU A 87 -12.44 -7.81 -4.74
N SER A 88 -11.22 -7.95 -5.26
CA SER A 88 -10.55 -9.24 -5.42
C SER A 88 -9.35 -9.25 -4.49
N VAL A 89 -9.20 -10.31 -3.70
CA VAL A 89 -8.07 -10.51 -2.81
C VAL A 89 -7.34 -11.76 -3.27
N LEU A 90 -6.09 -11.61 -3.69
CA LEU A 90 -5.19 -12.71 -3.97
C LEU A 90 -4.07 -12.71 -2.94
N ILE A 91 -3.90 -13.85 -2.27
CA ILE A 91 -2.82 -14.09 -1.31
C ILE A 91 -1.71 -14.83 -2.02
N ILE A 92 -0.56 -14.17 -2.17
CA ILE A 92 0.61 -14.71 -2.88
C ILE A 92 1.66 -15.06 -1.84
N PRO A 93 1.95 -16.34 -1.58
CA PRO A 93 2.99 -16.73 -0.63
C PRO A 93 4.37 -16.30 -1.14
N VAL A 94 5.24 -15.91 -0.22
CA VAL A 94 6.64 -15.55 -0.52
C VAL A 94 7.59 -16.20 0.50
N PRO A 95 8.86 -16.48 0.12
CA PRO A 95 9.82 -17.04 1.05
C PRO A 95 10.02 -16.17 2.29
N GLU A 96 9.94 -16.79 3.47
CA GLU A 96 10.20 -16.15 4.76
C GLU A 96 11.70 -16.12 5.09
N SER A 97 12.43 -17.14 4.63
CA SER A 97 13.85 -17.32 4.86
C SER A 97 14.68 -16.85 3.66
N MET A 98 16.00 -17.07 3.69
CA MET A 98 16.90 -16.50 2.71
C MET A 98 16.74 -17.13 1.30
N PRO A 99 16.73 -16.30 0.23
CA PRO A 99 16.70 -14.85 0.27
C PRO A 99 15.30 -14.33 0.64
N LYS A 100 15.24 -13.44 1.63
CA LYS A 100 13.97 -12.80 2.02
C LYS A 100 13.40 -12.05 0.83
N TYR A 101 12.12 -12.28 0.55
CA TYR A 101 11.43 -11.52 -0.49
C TYR A 101 11.47 -10.01 -0.19
N GLN A 102 11.75 -9.22 -1.21
CA GLN A 102 11.77 -7.75 -1.17
C GLN A 102 11.07 -7.19 -2.39
N ILE A 103 9.86 -6.64 -2.19
CA ILE A 103 9.07 -6.07 -3.29
C ILE A 103 9.78 -4.90 -3.96
N THR A 104 10.58 -4.12 -3.22
CA THR A 104 11.28 -2.93 -3.71
C THR A 104 12.29 -3.28 -4.80
N SER A 105 13.18 -4.25 -4.54
CA SER A 105 14.20 -4.65 -5.50
C SER A 105 13.60 -5.46 -6.65
N ARG A 106 12.68 -6.38 -6.36
CA ARG A 106 12.07 -7.25 -7.37
C ARG A 106 11.19 -6.46 -8.35
N LEU A 107 10.28 -5.62 -7.85
CA LEU A 107 9.41 -4.83 -8.73
C LEU A 107 10.22 -3.83 -9.57
N ALA A 108 11.23 -3.17 -8.98
CA ALA A 108 12.13 -2.30 -9.72
C ALA A 108 12.87 -3.06 -10.84
N SER A 109 13.42 -4.24 -10.52
CA SER A 109 14.11 -5.10 -11.49
C SER A 109 13.19 -5.54 -12.64
N ASN A 110 11.95 -5.91 -12.35
CA ASN A 110 11.00 -6.31 -13.40
C ASN A 110 10.63 -5.11 -14.29
N ILE A 111 10.42 -3.92 -13.70
CA ILE A 111 10.13 -2.71 -14.48
C ILE A 111 11.32 -2.33 -15.37
N ASP A 112 12.56 -2.38 -14.84
CA ASP A 112 13.78 -2.17 -15.62
C ASP A 112 13.89 -3.17 -16.77
N GLN A 113 13.66 -4.46 -16.52
CA GLN A 113 13.65 -5.48 -17.56
C GLN A 113 12.60 -5.21 -18.65
N HIS A 114 11.40 -4.76 -18.27
CA HIS A 114 10.38 -4.34 -19.23
C HIS A 114 10.85 -3.17 -20.10
N TRP A 115 11.55 -2.19 -19.53
CA TRP A 115 12.11 -1.08 -20.29
C TRP A 115 13.28 -1.51 -21.18
N ARG A 116 14.17 -2.40 -20.73
CA ARG A 116 15.28 -2.91 -21.55
C ARG A 116 14.82 -3.72 -22.77
N ASN A 117 13.63 -4.30 -22.70
CA ASN A 117 13.00 -4.97 -23.84
C ASN A 117 12.39 -3.97 -24.86
N ASN A 118 12.32 -2.68 -24.51
CA ASN A 118 11.98 -1.61 -25.45
C ASN A 118 13.26 -1.22 -26.23
N PRO A 119 13.22 -1.14 -27.58
CA PRO A 119 14.40 -0.77 -28.37
C PRO A 119 15.03 0.57 -28.01
N ASN A 120 14.23 1.51 -27.49
CA ASN A 120 14.67 2.84 -27.10
C ASN A 120 14.12 3.18 -25.70
N PRO A 121 14.70 2.62 -24.63
CA PRO A 121 14.24 2.93 -23.28
C PRO A 121 14.50 4.42 -22.99
N PRO A 122 13.59 5.10 -22.29
CA PRO A 122 13.84 6.46 -21.87
C PRO A 122 15.02 6.52 -20.89
N ALA A 123 15.85 7.56 -20.96
CA ALA A 123 16.98 7.78 -20.04
C ALA A 123 16.59 7.94 -18.55
N TRP A 124 15.29 7.90 -18.24
CA TRP A 124 14.69 8.09 -16.92
C TRP A 124 13.91 6.86 -16.44
N HIS A 125 14.08 5.71 -17.09
CA HIS A 125 13.36 4.46 -16.77
C HIS A 125 13.57 3.97 -15.33
N ASP A 126 14.68 4.33 -14.69
CA ASP A 126 15.00 3.96 -13.31
C ASP A 126 14.07 4.58 -12.25
N GLY A 127 13.31 5.62 -12.62
CA GLY A 127 12.41 6.31 -11.69
C GLY A 127 13.11 7.27 -10.75
N TYR A 128 12.42 7.63 -9.67
CA TYR A 128 12.96 8.51 -8.62
C TYR A 128 12.36 8.15 -7.26
N SER A 129 12.95 8.69 -6.19
CA SER A 129 12.38 8.57 -4.84
C SER A 129 12.24 9.92 -4.17
N VAL A 130 11.12 10.12 -3.49
CA VAL A 130 10.84 11.28 -2.64
C VAL A 130 10.45 10.82 -1.25
N SER A 131 10.79 11.58 -0.22
CA SER A 131 10.55 11.28 1.19
C SER A 131 9.75 12.39 1.87
N PHE A 132 8.85 12.00 2.75
CA PHE A 132 7.99 12.88 3.52
C PHE A 132 8.13 12.56 4.99
N THR A 133 8.57 13.54 5.79
CA THR A 133 8.59 13.43 7.24
C THR A 133 7.25 13.90 7.79
N ILE A 134 6.54 13.00 8.48
CA ILE A 134 5.19 13.25 8.99
C ILE A 134 5.23 13.28 10.53
N PRO A 135 4.96 14.44 11.15
CA PRO A 135 4.80 14.54 12.60
C PRO A 135 3.67 13.64 13.11
N ASP A 136 3.80 13.16 14.34
CA ASP A 136 2.81 12.26 14.96
C ASP A 136 1.37 12.83 15.00
N LYS A 137 1.26 14.17 15.09
CA LYS A 137 -0.02 14.91 15.05
C LYS A 137 -0.69 14.90 13.68
N GLN A 138 0.07 14.69 12.62
CA GLN A 138 -0.42 14.67 11.23
C GLN A 138 -0.40 13.26 10.63
N TRP A 139 -0.05 12.24 11.44
CA TRP A 139 -0.05 10.85 11.03
C TRP A 139 -1.47 10.27 11.11
N ILE A 140 -2.05 9.97 9.95
CA ILE A 140 -3.40 9.41 9.84
C ILE A 140 -3.32 7.93 9.47
N THR A 141 -4.01 7.09 10.24
CA THR A 141 -4.07 5.65 9.97
C THR A 141 -5.49 5.11 10.12
N SER A 142 -5.76 3.97 9.49
CA SER A 142 -7.00 3.20 9.68
C SER A 142 -7.23 2.74 11.12
N ASN A 143 -6.18 2.68 11.96
CA ASN A 143 -6.30 2.28 13.36
C ASN A 143 -6.72 3.43 14.28
N TYR A 144 -6.70 4.68 13.79
CA TYR A 144 -7.04 5.84 14.61
C TYR A 144 -8.48 6.25 14.40
N THR A 145 -9.22 6.30 15.50
CA THR A 145 -10.50 6.98 15.54
C THR A 145 -10.31 8.49 15.52
N ASP A 146 -11.38 9.24 15.23
CA ASP A 146 -11.34 10.70 15.33
C ASP A 146 -10.99 11.19 16.74
N SER A 147 -11.33 10.42 17.78
CA SER A 147 -10.93 10.74 19.15
C SER A 147 -9.42 10.61 19.33
N ASP A 148 -8.80 9.59 18.74
CA ASP A 148 -7.34 9.41 18.77
C ASP A 148 -6.62 10.54 18.03
N LEU A 149 -7.19 11.03 16.93
CA LEU A 149 -6.64 12.17 16.20
C LEU A 149 -6.69 13.47 17.03
N ILE A 150 -7.74 13.70 17.82
CA ILE A 150 -7.82 14.82 18.76
C ILE A 150 -6.75 14.69 19.85
N ALA A 151 -6.66 13.53 20.50
CA ALA A 151 -5.69 13.29 21.57
C ALA A 151 -4.26 13.61 21.07
N ARG A 152 -3.95 13.20 19.84
CA ARG A 152 -2.68 13.51 19.17
C ARG A 152 -2.47 14.99 18.91
N GLN A 153 -3.50 15.76 18.58
CA GLN A 153 -3.37 17.22 18.49
C GLN A 153 -2.89 17.83 19.80
N ASN A 154 -3.32 17.26 20.93
CA ASN A 154 -2.95 17.70 22.28
C ASN A 154 -1.61 17.13 22.78
N GLY A 155 -0.91 16.33 21.96
CA GLY A 155 0.37 15.72 22.31
C GLY A 155 0.25 14.38 23.05
N GLU A 156 -0.97 13.83 23.16
CA GLU A 156 -1.21 12.50 23.72
C GLU A 156 -1.03 11.42 22.66
N ARG A 157 -0.69 10.19 23.07
CA ARG A 157 -0.47 9.07 22.12
C ARG A 157 -1.75 8.45 21.58
N LYS A 158 -2.82 8.43 22.39
CA LYS A 158 -4.11 7.77 22.14
C LYS A 158 -5.19 8.40 23.02
N SER A 159 -6.44 8.39 22.56
CA SER A 159 -7.56 8.88 23.39
C SER A 159 -7.81 7.96 24.58
N ALA A 160 -8.08 8.55 25.75
CA ALA A 160 -8.56 7.84 26.93
C ALA A 160 -10.06 7.49 26.87
N THR A 161 -10.81 8.08 25.93
CA THR A 161 -12.27 7.87 25.79
C THR A 161 -12.65 7.57 24.34
N TRP A 162 -13.60 6.65 24.15
CA TRP A 162 -14.16 6.33 22.83
C TRP A 162 -15.34 7.27 22.51
N GLY A 163 -15.26 8.00 21.40
CA GLY A 163 -16.43 8.37 20.58
C GLY A 163 -17.51 9.26 21.22
N ARG A 164 -17.16 10.34 21.92
CA ARG A 164 -18.16 11.28 22.50
C ARG A 164 -18.70 12.35 21.53
N GLY A 165 -18.76 12.09 20.22
CA GLY A 165 -19.43 12.97 19.22
C GLY A 165 -18.81 14.37 18.99
N GLY A 166 -17.96 14.88 19.89
CA GLY A 166 -17.27 16.17 19.76
C GLY A 166 -16.06 16.18 18.83
N SER A 167 -15.76 15.06 18.17
CA SER A 167 -14.59 14.91 17.30
C SER A 167 -14.88 15.07 15.80
N PHE A 168 -16.10 15.47 15.45
CA PHE A 168 -16.52 15.60 14.05
C PHE A 168 -15.62 16.56 13.26
N GLY A 169 -15.17 16.12 12.08
CA GLY A 169 -14.35 16.93 11.16
C GLY A 169 -12.86 17.04 11.53
N ILE A 170 -12.40 16.44 12.63
CA ILE A 170 -10.96 16.48 12.98
C ILE A 170 -10.11 15.77 11.91
N ARG A 171 -10.56 14.61 11.42
CA ARG A 171 -9.84 13.85 10.39
C ARG A 171 -9.61 14.68 9.14
N GLU A 172 -10.63 15.45 8.76
CA GLU A 172 -10.58 16.32 7.58
C GLU A 172 -9.68 17.53 7.79
N ARG A 173 -9.67 18.09 9.00
CA ARG A 173 -8.72 19.14 9.37
C ARG A 173 -7.28 18.64 9.34
N VAL A 174 -7.00 17.47 9.92
CA VAL A 174 -5.66 16.87 9.92
C VAL A 174 -5.23 16.50 8.50
N ARG A 175 -6.15 15.99 7.68
CA ARG A 175 -5.92 15.72 6.26
C ARG A 175 -5.54 17.00 5.51
N ALA A 176 -6.27 18.10 5.70
CA ALA A 176 -5.93 19.39 5.09
C ALA A 176 -4.54 19.91 5.51
N GLN A 177 -4.19 19.78 6.80
CA GLN A 177 -2.85 20.11 7.30
C GLN A 177 -1.77 19.23 6.66
N LEU A 178 -2.04 17.94 6.50
CA LEU A 178 -1.13 17.00 5.85
C LEU A 178 -0.94 17.32 4.35
N ILE A 179 -2.00 17.75 3.65
CA ILE A 179 -1.90 18.23 2.25
C ILE A 179 -0.91 19.39 2.16
N GLU A 180 -1.07 20.41 3.01
CA GLU A 180 -0.16 21.57 2.99
C GLU A 180 1.27 21.17 3.36
N LEU A 181 1.45 20.32 4.37
CA LEU A 181 2.77 19.79 4.73
C LEU A 181 3.43 19.04 3.57
N ALA A 182 2.71 18.12 2.94
CA ALA A 182 3.21 17.33 1.82
C ALA A 182 3.53 18.22 0.61
N PHE A 183 2.69 19.21 0.31
CA PHE A 183 2.93 20.18 -0.75
C PHE A 183 4.23 20.98 -0.54
N GLN A 184 4.50 21.45 0.68
CA GLN A 184 5.75 22.14 0.99
C GLN A 184 6.98 21.23 0.89
N GLN A 185 6.85 19.95 1.26
CA GLN A 185 7.92 18.97 1.13
C GLN A 185 8.17 18.57 -0.32
N TRP A 186 7.14 18.47 -1.15
CA TRP A 186 7.27 18.26 -2.60
C TRP A 186 8.12 19.34 -3.27
N LYS A 187 7.88 20.63 -2.95
CA LYS A 187 8.63 21.76 -3.51
C LYS A 187 10.15 21.71 -3.31
N ARG A 188 10.61 20.94 -2.33
CA ARG A 188 12.03 20.84 -1.93
C ARG A 188 12.72 19.61 -2.53
N GLN A 189 12.01 18.83 -3.33
CA GLN A 189 12.47 17.55 -3.82
C GLN A 189 12.48 17.53 -5.35
N ALA A 190 13.44 16.82 -5.92
CA ALA A 190 13.47 16.57 -7.36
C ALA A 190 12.42 15.50 -7.70
N TYR A 191 11.58 15.78 -8.69
CA TYR A 191 10.63 14.84 -9.23
C TYR A 191 10.54 15.00 -10.74
N ARG A 192 10.03 13.96 -11.39
CA ARG A 192 9.79 13.94 -12.82
C ARG A 192 8.34 13.57 -13.10
N PRO A 193 7.61 14.37 -13.92
CA PRO A 193 6.28 13.98 -14.34
C PRO A 193 6.33 12.73 -15.21
N TYR A 194 5.60 11.69 -14.80
CA TYR A 194 5.39 10.49 -15.58
C TYR A 194 3.92 10.37 -15.96
N GLU A 195 3.67 10.09 -17.24
CA GLU A 195 2.31 9.85 -17.73
C GLU A 195 1.72 8.57 -17.14
N ARG A 196 2.55 7.53 -17.01
CA ARG A 196 2.18 6.26 -16.39
C ARG A 196 3.25 5.83 -15.41
N PHE A 197 2.85 5.47 -14.20
CA PHE A 197 3.76 5.12 -13.13
C PHE A 197 3.20 4.05 -12.19
N ALA A 198 4.09 3.36 -11.49
CA ALA A 198 3.78 2.53 -10.34
C ALA A 198 4.50 3.08 -9.11
N ILE A 199 3.91 2.92 -7.93
CA ILE A 199 4.47 3.41 -6.67
C ILE A 199 4.74 2.26 -5.72
N ILE A 200 5.89 2.32 -5.06
CA ILE A 200 6.11 1.62 -3.80
C ILE A 200 6.15 2.67 -2.69
N ALA A 201 5.16 2.63 -1.80
CA ALA A 201 5.07 3.45 -0.61
C ALA A 201 5.76 2.72 0.55
N GLY A 202 6.99 3.12 0.83
CA GLY A 202 7.77 2.67 1.98
C GLY A 202 7.40 3.45 3.23
N ILE A 203 7.01 2.75 4.30
CA ILE A 203 6.56 3.34 5.56
C ILE A 203 7.55 3.05 6.67
N ALA A 204 8.12 4.11 7.23
CA ALA A 204 9.07 4.05 8.33
C ALA A 204 8.43 4.70 9.58
N TYR A 205 8.39 3.95 10.68
CA TYR A 205 7.81 4.41 11.93
C TYR A 205 8.91 4.88 12.90
N PRO A 206 8.58 5.71 13.89
CA PRO A 206 9.47 5.99 15.02
C PRO A 206 9.97 4.72 15.70
N TYR A 207 11.14 4.82 16.34
CA TYR A 207 11.70 3.74 17.16
C TYR A 207 10.69 3.25 18.21
N GLY A 208 10.62 1.93 18.41
CA GLY A 208 9.69 1.29 19.33
C GLY A 208 8.42 0.70 18.69
N VAL A 209 8.09 1.05 17.45
CA VAL A 209 7.02 0.37 16.70
C VAL A 209 7.57 -0.91 16.08
N LYS A 210 7.15 -2.10 16.54
CA LYS A 210 7.77 -3.37 16.10
C LYS A 210 7.14 -3.97 14.84
N THR A 211 5.81 -4.05 14.78
CA THR A 211 5.13 -4.93 13.80
C THR A 211 4.09 -4.24 12.92
N ALA A 212 3.85 -2.93 13.06
CA ALA A 212 2.76 -2.24 12.37
C ALA A 212 2.70 -2.48 10.84
N ASP A 213 1.49 -2.73 10.36
CA ASP A 213 1.20 -2.99 8.96
C ASP A 213 1.29 -1.69 8.14
N PRO A 214 2.02 -1.71 7.02
CA PRO A 214 2.32 -0.50 6.25
C PRO A 214 1.09 0.10 5.55
N ASP A 215 0.08 -0.70 5.20
CA ASP A 215 -1.15 -0.23 4.57
C ASP A 215 -2.11 0.49 5.54
N ASN A 216 -1.90 0.38 6.86
CA ASN A 216 -2.60 1.24 7.82
C ASN A 216 -2.34 2.73 7.53
N ALA A 217 -1.20 3.07 6.90
CA ALA A 217 -0.84 4.42 6.48
C ALA A 217 -1.46 4.84 5.14
N ALA A 218 -2.33 4.02 4.53
CA ALA A 218 -2.89 4.29 3.20
C ALA A 218 -3.52 5.68 3.09
N GLU A 219 -4.24 6.15 4.12
CA GLU A 219 -4.82 7.49 4.10
C GLU A 219 -3.76 8.61 4.08
N THR A 220 -2.67 8.45 4.85
CA THR A 220 -1.53 9.37 4.81
C THR A 220 -0.89 9.37 3.42
N VAL A 221 -0.64 8.19 2.84
CA VAL A 221 -0.06 8.05 1.50
C VAL A 221 -0.97 8.66 0.44
N ASN A 222 -2.28 8.39 0.49
CA ASN A 222 -3.26 8.95 -0.44
C ASN A 222 -3.25 10.48 -0.40
N THR A 223 -3.08 11.07 0.78
CA THR A 223 -3.00 12.52 0.98
C THR A 223 -1.72 13.12 0.37
N ILE A 224 -0.58 12.45 0.57
CA ILE A 224 0.70 12.82 -0.05
C ILE A 224 0.60 12.73 -1.58
N LEU A 225 -0.04 11.68 -2.08
CA LEU A 225 -0.18 11.46 -3.52
C LEU A 225 -1.07 12.50 -4.18
N HIS A 226 -2.17 12.89 -3.52
CA HIS A 226 -3.01 13.98 -3.96
C HIS A 226 -2.25 15.32 -4.02
N SER A 227 -1.35 15.56 -3.06
CA SER A 227 -0.49 16.76 -3.08
C SER A 227 0.50 16.75 -4.25
N GLY A 228 0.91 15.57 -4.71
CA GLY A 228 1.73 15.40 -5.91
C GLY A 228 1.03 15.86 -7.19
N THR A 229 -0.29 15.68 -7.28
CA THR A 229 -1.07 16.24 -8.41
C THR A 229 -1.03 17.76 -8.39
N ARG A 230 -1.16 18.39 -7.21
CA ARG A 230 -1.16 19.85 -7.05
C ARG A 230 0.18 20.50 -7.42
N ILE A 231 1.31 19.82 -7.20
CA ILE A 231 2.64 20.33 -7.60
C ILE A 231 3.00 19.97 -9.06
N GLY A 232 2.17 19.16 -9.73
CA GLY A 232 2.44 18.70 -11.09
C GLY A 232 3.46 17.56 -11.17
N ALA A 233 3.61 16.76 -10.11
CA ALA A 233 4.43 15.54 -10.15
C ALA A 233 3.80 14.43 -11.02
N TRP A 234 2.48 14.49 -11.24
CA TRP A 234 1.73 13.66 -12.17
C TRP A 234 0.39 14.32 -12.52
N PRO A 235 -0.25 13.93 -13.64
CA PRO A 235 -1.56 14.47 -14.04
C PRO A 235 -2.68 14.13 -13.06
N ASP A 236 -2.72 12.88 -12.59
CA ASP A 236 -3.67 12.38 -11.59
C ASP A 236 -3.12 11.06 -10.99
N VAL A 237 -3.74 10.56 -9.92
CA VAL A 237 -3.44 9.30 -9.24
C VAL A 237 -4.44 8.19 -9.59
N ASN A 238 -5.32 8.42 -10.56
CA ASN A 238 -6.26 7.43 -11.05
C ASN A 238 -5.54 6.33 -11.87
N SER A 239 -6.22 5.22 -12.17
CA SER A 239 -5.60 4.05 -12.84
C SER A 239 -5.11 4.29 -14.28
N GLN A 240 -5.48 5.39 -14.92
CA GLN A 240 -4.95 5.76 -16.24
C GLN A 240 -3.45 6.06 -16.14
N HIS A 241 -3.06 6.70 -15.03
CA HIS A 241 -1.69 7.13 -14.77
C HIS A 241 -1.01 6.24 -13.73
N CYS A 242 -1.62 6.07 -12.56
CA CYS A 242 -1.10 5.24 -11.47
C CYS A 242 -1.52 3.77 -11.64
N ARG A 243 -0.62 2.94 -12.18
CA ARG A 243 -0.86 1.51 -12.48
C ARG A 243 -0.92 0.61 -11.25
N GLY A 244 -0.56 1.14 -10.09
CA GLY A 244 -0.80 0.54 -8.79
C GLY A 244 0.13 1.06 -7.70
N VAL A 245 -0.20 0.71 -6.46
CA VAL A 245 0.56 1.13 -5.26
C VAL A 245 0.83 -0.08 -4.37
N ALA A 246 2.09 -0.32 -4.08
CA ALA A 246 2.53 -1.31 -3.09
C ALA A 246 2.90 -0.62 -1.78
N PHE A 247 2.42 -1.14 -0.66
CA PHE A 247 2.77 -0.67 0.68
C PHE A 247 3.79 -1.62 1.29
N VAL A 248 4.93 -1.09 1.74
CA VAL A 248 6.01 -1.87 2.36
C VAL A 248 6.50 -1.18 3.62
N ARG A 249 6.88 -1.97 4.62
CA ARG A 249 7.52 -1.44 5.82
C ARG A 249 9.00 -1.19 5.56
N LEU A 250 9.48 -0.01 5.95
CA LEU A 250 10.89 0.37 5.99
C LEU A 250 11.45 0.20 7.42
N PRO A 251 12.79 0.15 7.57
CA PRO A 251 13.42 0.21 8.89
C PRO A 251 12.95 1.41 9.71
N ASN A 252 12.83 1.23 11.03
CA ASN A 252 12.41 2.30 11.92
C ASN A 252 13.38 3.48 11.92
N LEU A 253 12.85 4.66 12.21
CA LEU A 253 13.63 5.89 12.36
C LEU A 253 14.02 6.10 13.82
N MET A 254 15.21 6.66 14.03
CA MET A 254 15.67 7.11 15.34
C MET A 254 15.14 8.52 15.68
N THR A 255 13.96 8.88 15.16
CA THR A 255 13.32 10.19 15.37
C THR A 255 11.90 10.01 15.91
N GLY A 256 11.29 11.09 16.40
CA GLY A 256 9.88 11.09 16.84
C GLY A 256 8.85 11.16 15.70
N ASN A 257 9.29 11.23 14.44
CA ASN A 257 8.43 11.38 13.28
C ASN A 257 8.29 10.08 12.51
N HIS A 258 7.21 9.97 11.73
CA HIS A 258 7.04 8.94 10.72
C HIS A 258 7.68 9.40 9.41
N MET A 259 8.00 8.46 8.52
CA MET A 259 8.42 8.75 7.15
C MET A 259 7.60 7.94 6.16
N VAL A 260 7.13 8.61 5.11
CA VAL A 260 6.69 7.96 3.87
C VAL A 260 7.74 8.22 2.81
N ARG A 261 8.31 7.17 2.23
CA ARG A 261 9.13 7.27 1.02
C ARG A 261 8.36 6.69 -0.15
N LEU A 262 8.15 7.50 -1.18
CA LEU A 262 7.58 7.04 -2.44
C LEU A 262 8.73 6.71 -3.39
N PHE A 263 8.82 5.45 -3.80
CA PHE A 263 9.62 5.05 -4.96
C PHE A 263 8.68 5.07 -6.16
N VAL A 264 8.95 5.95 -7.11
CA VAL A 264 8.10 6.22 -8.27
C VAL A 264 8.79 5.71 -9.51
N PHE A 265 8.19 4.70 -10.13
CA PHE A 265 8.73 4.05 -11.31
C PHE A 265 7.88 4.40 -12.52
N PRO A 266 8.47 4.91 -13.62
CA PRO A 266 7.76 5.00 -14.88
C PRO A 266 7.50 3.59 -15.40
N VAL A 267 6.35 3.39 -16.03
CA VAL A 267 6.00 2.07 -16.55
C VAL A 267 5.52 2.15 -18.00
N PRO A 268 5.82 1.14 -18.83
CA PRO A 268 5.31 1.10 -20.19
C PRO A 268 3.80 0.88 -20.20
N GLU A 269 3.16 1.15 -21.34
CA GLU A 269 1.70 1.08 -21.49
C GLU A 269 1.11 -0.30 -21.17
N ASN A 270 1.81 -1.35 -21.59
CA ASN A 270 1.42 -2.75 -21.38
C ASN A 270 1.82 -3.29 -19.99
N PHE A 271 2.40 -2.47 -19.10
CA PHE A 271 2.79 -2.93 -17.78
C PHE A 271 1.58 -3.34 -16.93
N GLN A 272 1.69 -4.51 -16.32
CA GLN A 272 0.71 -5.05 -15.38
C GLN A 272 1.37 -5.36 -14.05
N MET A 273 1.03 -4.58 -13.02
CA MET A 273 1.60 -4.75 -11.69
C MET A 273 1.27 -6.13 -11.09
N ALA A 274 0.07 -6.68 -11.34
CA ALA A 274 -0.30 -8.03 -10.90
C ALA A 274 0.65 -9.10 -11.44
N GLN A 275 0.92 -9.05 -12.75
CA GLN A 275 1.81 -9.99 -13.42
C GLN A 275 3.24 -9.87 -12.88
N SER A 276 3.76 -8.64 -12.78
CA SER A 276 5.11 -8.42 -12.25
C SER A 276 5.26 -8.93 -10.80
N ILE A 277 4.24 -8.75 -9.95
CA ILE A 277 4.25 -9.31 -8.59
C ILE A 277 4.22 -10.84 -8.61
N ALA A 278 3.39 -11.45 -9.46
CA ALA A 278 3.33 -12.92 -9.58
C ALA A 278 4.67 -13.51 -10.05
N GLU A 279 5.25 -12.96 -11.12
CA GLU A 279 6.57 -13.36 -11.64
C GLU A 279 7.65 -13.23 -10.58
N SER A 280 7.68 -12.09 -9.86
CA SER A 280 8.67 -11.87 -8.82
C SER A 280 8.56 -12.85 -7.63
N SER A 281 7.35 -13.32 -7.32
CA SER A 281 7.14 -14.35 -6.28
C SER A 281 7.64 -15.71 -6.75
N ILE A 282 7.35 -16.08 -8.01
CA ILE A 282 7.85 -17.32 -8.63
C ILE A 282 9.39 -17.33 -8.62
N ASP A 283 10.01 -16.24 -9.04
CA ASP A 283 11.48 -16.11 -9.05
C ASP A 283 12.08 -16.17 -7.64
N ALA A 284 11.37 -15.66 -6.64
CA ALA A 284 11.81 -15.72 -5.26
C ALA A 284 11.77 -17.14 -4.70
N TRP A 285 10.71 -17.91 -4.98
CA TRP A 285 10.64 -19.33 -4.62
C TRP A 285 11.68 -20.16 -5.37
N GLY A 286 11.87 -19.93 -6.67
CA GLY A 286 12.89 -20.62 -7.45
C GLY A 286 14.31 -20.38 -6.92
N GLU A 287 14.61 -19.17 -6.47
CA GLU A 287 15.90 -18.87 -5.83
C GLU A 287 16.01 -19.48 -4.42
N HIS A 288 14.93 -19.47 -3.64
CA HIS A 288 14.90 -20.12 -2.33
C HIS A 288 15.18 -21.62 -2.45
N ASP A 289 14.48 -22.31 -3.35
CA ASP A 289 14.64 -23.75 -3.59
C ASP A 289 16.05 -24.11 -4.06
N ARG A 290 16.67 -23.26 -4.89
CA ARG A 290 18.07 -23.44 -5.32
C ARG A 290 19.07 -23.38 -4.17
N ARG A 291 18.82 -22.55 -3.14
CA ARG A 291 19.73 -22.39 -1.99
C ARG A 291 19.52 -23.42 -0.90
N MET A 292 18.37 -24.08 -0.89
CA MET A 292 18.04 -25.14 0.06
C MET A 292 18.49 -26.54 -0.43
N ARG A 293 18.95 -26.64 -1.68
CA ARG A 293 19.60 -27.82 -2.25
C ARG A 293 21.11 -27.74 -2.05
#